data_AF-A0A1S1MJW9-F1
#
_entry.id   AF-A0A1S1MJW9-F1
#
_cell.length_a   1.000
_cell.length_b   1.000
_cell.length_c   1.000
_cell.angle_alpha   90.00
_cell.angle_beta   90.00
_cell.angle_gamma   90.00
#
_symmetry.space_group_name_H-M   'P 1'
#
loop_
_entity.id
_entity.type
_entity.pdbx_description
1 polymer ?
#
loop_
_entity_poly.entity_id
_entity_poly.type
_entity_poly.pdbx_seq_one_letter_code
_entity_poly.pdbx_strand_id
1 'polypeptide(L)' 'MQCIYLNGDGTLTATSQTLSQCEGYVLVSASDAQAFTAATQITSLDIAEAFTWGFGLIITIGFISYQVRVARKLIKTI' A
#
# COMPACT_ATOMS: atom_id res chain seq x y z
N MET A 1 3.28 -16.13 -4.81
CA MET A 1 2.93 -16.60 -3.46
C MET A 1 4.22 -16.89 -2.71
N GLN A 2 4.32 -16.49 -1.45
CA GLN A 2 5.56 -16.43 -0.69
C GLN A 2 5.64 -17.64 0.26
N CYS A 3 6.82 -18.23 0.48
CA CYS A 3 6.98 -19.32 1.45
C CYS A 3 6.85 -18.81 2.89
N ILE A 4 6.11 -19.55 3.72
CA ILE A 4 5.93 -19.28 5.15
C ILE A 4 6.60 -20.38 5.97
N TYR A 5 7.48 -20.00 6.89
CA TYR A 5 8.10 -20.92 7.85
C TYR A 5 7.36 -20.86 9.19
N LEU A 6 7.04 -22.04 9.72
CA LEU A 6 6.60 -22.18 11.11
C LEU A 6 7.85 -22.28 11.99
N ASN A 7 8.07 -21.28 12.83
CA ASN A 7 9.15 -21.30 13.80
C ASN A 7 8.80 -22.26 14.96
N GLY A 8 9.80 -22.81 15.64
CA GLY A 8 9.60 -23.76 16.75
C GLY A 8 8.74 -23.20 17.91
N ASP A 9 8.63 -21.88 17.99
CA ASP A 9 7.83 -21.15 18.97
C ASP A 9 6.35 -20.98 18.56
N GLY A 10 5.94 -21.54 17.42
CA GLY A 10 4.56 -21.46 16.91
C GLY A 10 4.22 -20.18 16.13
N THR A 11 5.21 -19.36 15.81
CA THR A 11 5.03 -18.14 15.00
C THR A 11 5.26 -18.41 13.52
N LEU A 12 4.55 -17.67 12.65
CA LEU A 12 4.67 -17.77 11.20
C LEU A 12 5.50 -16.60 10.68
N THR A 13 6.57 -16.90 9.93
CA THR A 13 7.41 -15.87 9.28
C THR A 13 7.35 -16.00 7.77
N ALA A 14 7.04 -14.89 7.09
CA ALA A 14 7.01 -14.81 5.63
C ALA A 14 8.44 -14.65 5.09
N THR A 15 8.89 -15.57 4.25
CA THR A 15 10.25 -15.61 3.70
C THR A 15 10.24 -15.30 2.21
N SER A 16 11.17 -14.49 1.69
CA SER A 16 11.23 -14.08 0.27
C SER A 16 11.53 -15.20 -0.74
N GLN A 17 11.55 -16.46 -0.31
CA GLN A 17 11.81 -17.63 -1.14
C GLN A 17 10.58 -17.99 -2.01
N THR A 18 10.86 -18.50 -3.20
CA THR A 18 9.84 -18.91 -4.18
C THR A 18 9.19 -20.24 -3.76
N LEU A 19 7.90 -20.45 -4.08
CA LEU A 19 7.13 -21.65 -3.67
C LEU A 19 7.80 -22.98 -4.00
N SER A 20 8.65 -23.03 -5.02
CA SER A 20 9.39 -24.24 -5.40
C SER A 20 10.34 -24.76 -4.33
N GLN A 21 10.66 -23.93 -3.32
CA GLN A 21 11.53 -24.27 -2.19
C GLN A 21 10.75 -24.54 -0.88
N CYS A 22 9.41 -24.49 -0.91
CA CYS A 22 8.61 -24.82 0.27
C CYS A 22 8.53 -26.34 0.46
N GLU A 23 9.02 -26.84 1.60
CA GLU A 23 9.01 -28.27 1.96
C GLU A 23 7.65 -28.78 2.48
N GLY A 24 6.71 -27.90 2.85
CA GLY A 24 5.46 -28.32 3.47
C GLY A 24 4.34 -27.28 3.44
N TYR A 25 3.15 -27.72 3.86
CA TYR A 25 1.95 -26.89 4.00
C TYR A 25 1.53 -26.82 5.47
N VAL A 26 1.10 -25.63 5.91
CA VAL A 26 0.55 -25.41 7.26
C VAL A 26 -0.93 -25.14 7.14
N LEU A 27 -1.73 -25.92 7.87
CA LEU A 27 -3.17 -25.71 7.97
C LEU A 27 -3.43 -24.65 9.04
N VAL A 28 -3.92 -23.50 8.61
CA VAL A 28 -4.38 -22.40 9.47
C VAL A 28 -5.90 -22.26 9.37
N SER A 29 -6.52 -21.69 10.40
CA SER A 29 -7.95 -21.39 10.36
C SER A 29 -8.25 -20.41 9.21
N ALA A 30 -9.47 -20.46 8.66
CA ALA A 30 -9.84 -19.62 7.53
C ALA A 30 -9.70 -18.11 7.84
N SER A 31 -9.97 -17.70 9.08
CA SER A 31 -9.80 -16.31 9.53
C SER A 31 -8.34 -15.89 9.53
N ASP A 32 -7.44 -16.76 9.98
CA ASP A 32 -6.00 -16.44 10.03
C ASP A 32 -5.41 -16.41 8.62
N ALA A 33 -5.83 -17.35 7.75
CA ALA A 33 -5.43 -17.37 6.35
C ALA A 33 -5.83 -16.08 5.61
N GLN A 34 -7.01 -15.53 5.89
CA GLN A 34 -7.45 -14.25 5.34
C GLN A 34 -6.60 -13.08 5.85
N ALA A 35 -6.26 -13.06 7.14
CA ALA A 35 -5.40 -12.01 7.70
C ALA A 35 -3.99 -12.03 7.09
N PHE A 36 -3.39 -13.21 6.91
CA PHE A 36 -2.07 -13.35 6.28
C PHE A 36 -2.05 -13.00 4.80
N THR A 37 -3.10 -13.38 4.05
CA THR A 37 -3.22 -13.05 2.63
C THR A 37 -3.47 -11.55 2.42
N ALA A 38 -4.36 -10.94 3.22
CA ALA A 38 -4.61 -9.51 3.17
C ALA A 38 -3.35 -8.67 3.44
N ALA A 39 -2.49 -9.10 4.38
CA ALA A 39 -1.26 -8.37 4.70
C ALA A 39 -0.17 -8.44 3.61
N THR A 40 -0.16 -9.52 2.82
CA THR A 40 0.92 -9.78 1.84
C THR A 40 0.50 -9.40 0.42
N GLN A 41 -0.80 -9.33 0.16
CA GLN A 41 -1.35 -9.16 -1.17
C GLN A 41 -1.74 -7.70 -1.39
N ILE A 42 -0.74 -6.84 -1.65
CA ILE A 42 -0.99 -5.50 -2.16
C ILE A 42 -1.73 -5.62 -3.48
N THR A 43 -2.97 -5.13 -3.52
CA THR A 43 -3.78 -5.19 -4.74
C THR A 43 -3.48 -4.01 -5.65
N SER A 44 -3.79 -4.15 -6.94
CA SER A 44 -3.73 -3.01 -7.87
C SER A 44 -4.67 -1.88 -7.46
N LEU A 45 -5.75 -2.19 -6.74
CA LEU A 45 -6.69 -1.20 -6.21
C LEU A 45 -6.05 -0.34 -5.12
N ASP A 46 -5.31 -0.94 -4.18
CA ASP A 46 -4.62 -0.21 -3.11
C ASP A 46 -3.58 0.78 -3.67
N ILE A 47 -2.86 0.35 -4.70
CA ILE A 47 -1.88 1.20 -5.38
C ILE A 47 -2.57 2.37 -6.10
N ALA A 48 -3.68 2.09 -6.79
CA ALA A 48 -4.44 3.11 -7.51
C ALA A 48 -5.05 4.13 -6.55
N GLU A 49 -5.58 3.69 -5.41
CA GLU A 49 -6.13 4.57 -4.37
C GLU A 49 -5.05 5.47 -3.79
N ALA A 50 -3.92 4.91 -3.34
CA ALA A 50 -2.82 5.67 -2.77
C ALA A 50 -2.26 6.71 -3.76
N PHE A 51 -2.10 6.33 -5.03
CA PHE A 51 -1.68 7.24 -6.08
C PHE A 51 -2.70 8.35 -6.33
N THR A 52 -3.99 8.01 -6.41
CA THR A 52 -5.07 8.98 -6.68
C THR A 52 -5.15 10.02 -5.58
N TRP A 53 -5.03 9.62 -4.31
CA TRP A 53 -4.99 10.54 -3.19
C TRP A 53 -3.76 11.44 -3.20
N GLY A 54 -2.57 10.86 -3.40
CA GLY A 54 -1.33 11.64 -3.46
C GLY A 54 -1.33 12.65 -4.61
N PHE A 55 -1.67 12.20 -5.81
CA PHE A 55 -1.76 13.05 -7.00
C PHE A 55 -2.86 14.09 -6.87
N GLY A 56 -4.06 13.69 -6.44
CA GLY A 56 -5.22 14.58 -6.28
C GLY A 56 -4.94 15.71 -5.30
N LEU A 57 -4.27 15.41 -4.18
CA LEU A 57 -3.90 16.41 -3.18
C LEU A 57 -2.89 17.43 -3.74
N ILE A 58 -1.85 16.97 -4.45
CA ILE A 58 -0.86 17.85 -5.07
C ILE A 58 -1.52 18.78 -6.09
N ILE A 59 -2.36 18.24 -6.97
CA ILE A 59 -3.06 19.05 -7.98
C ILE A 59 -4.00 20.06 -7.32
N THR A 60 -4.74 19.66 -6.30
CA THR A 60 -5.69 20.54 -5.59
C THR A 60 -4.95 21.70 -4.91
N ILE A 61 -3.87 21.40 -4.17
CA ILE A 61 -3.06 22.45 -3.52
C ILE A 61 -2.39 23.35 -4.56
N GLY A 62 -1.90 22.77 -5.66
CA GLY A 62 -1.31 23.52 -6.77
C GLY A 62 -2.30 24.50 -7.40
N PHE A 63 -3.54 24.05 -7.64
CA PHE A 63 -4.60 24.89 -8.19
C PHE A 63 -4.96 26.07 -7.27
N ILE A 64 -5.16 25.80 -5.98
CA ILE A 64 -5.44 26.85 -4.99
C ILE A 64 -4.27 27.84 -4.91
N SER A 65 -3.04 27.34 -4.88
CA SER A 65 -1.84 28.17 -4.82
C SER A 65 -1.69 29.07 -6.05
N TYR A 66 -2.05 28.58 -7.24
CA TYR A 66 -2.06 29.37 -8.46
C TYR A 66 -3.06 30.53 -8.37
N GLN A 67 -4.29 30.26 -7.93
CA GLN A 67 -5.31 31.31 -7.78
C GLN A 67 -4.90 32.38 -6.77
N VAL A 68 -4.33 31.98 -5.63
CA VAL A 68 -3.78 32.91 -4.63
C VAL A 68 -2.65 33.75 -5.23
N ARG A 69 -1.77 33.15 -6.05
CA ARG A 69 -0.68 33.85 -6.73
C ARG A 69 -1.22 34.88 -7.72
N VAL A 70 -2.24 34.55 -8.50
CA VAL A 70 -2.88 35.47 -9.46
C VAL A 70 -3.54 36.63 -8.71
N ALA A 71 -4.33 36.35 -7.66
CA ALA A 71 -4.97 37.37 -6.85
C ALA A 71 -3.95 38.35 -6.23
N ARG A 72 -2.86 37.83 -5.64
CA ARG A 72 -1.78 38.67 -5.10
C ARG A 72 -1.09 39.51 -6.16
N LYS A 73 -0.93 38.98 -7.38
CA LYS A 73 -0.29 39.70 -8.49
C LYS A 73 -1.16 40.86 -8.97
N LEU A 74 -2.46 40.65 -9.11
CA LEU A 74 -3.42 41.70 -9.49
C LEU A 74 -3.50 42.83 -8.46
N ILE A 75 -3.57 42.49 -7.16
CA ILE A 75 -3.60 43.48 -6.08
C ILE A 75 -2.32 44.35 -6.07
N LYS A 76 -1.16 43.75 -6.36
CA LYS A 76 0.12 44.49 -6.38
C LYS A 76 0.30 45.38 -7.62
N THR A 77 -0.49 45.15 -8.67
CA THR A 77 -0.42 45.92 -9.93
C THR A 77 -1.36 47.13 -9.94
N ILE A 78 -2.33 47.17 -9.04
CA ILE A 78 -3.16 48.36 -8.74
C ILE A 78 -2.38 49.24 -7.76
#